data_AF-A0A2V8EBR7-F1
#
_entry.id   AF-A0A2V8EBR7-F1
#
_cell.length_a   1.000
_cell.length_b   1.000
_cell.length_c   1.000
_cell.angle_alpha   90.00
_cell.angle_beta   90.00
_cell.angle_gamma   90.00
#
_symmetry.space_group_name_H-M   'P 1'
#
loop_
_entity.id
_entity.type
_entity.pdbx_description
1 polymer ?
#
loop_
_entity_poly.entity_id
_entity_poly.type
_entity_poly.pdbx_seq_one_letter_code
_entity_poly.pdbx_strand_id
1 'polypeptide(L)'
;MRRIAIIAAIVGVLCAPRQALAYSVLAHEANIDALWDTTIAPMLQARFPEATAAEIVEARAYAYGGCVIQDLGYYPFGSHAFSNLLHYVRTGDFVHALIGDAQDIDEYAFALGALGHYAADNSGHPMGVNRAVPLMYPKLKAEFGSAVTYGQAPKKHVLVESPSTWCRSRPARTRRRRITATSGSRSRNRRSSAPSAPPTASR
;
A
#
# COMPACT_ATOMS: atom_id res chain seq x y z
N MET A 1 -21.24 39.01 -20.92
CA MET A 1 -20.29 37.95 -21.34
C MET A 1 -18.94 38.02 -20.64
N ARG A 2 -18.20 39.15 -20.66
CA ARG A 2 -16.85 39.28 -20.04
C ARG A 2 -16.78 38.93 -18.54
N ARG A 3 -17.77 39.31 -17.72
CA ARG A 3 -17.83 38.97 -16.28
C ARG A 3 -18.02 37.47 -16.03
N ILE A 4 -18.84 36.80 -16.84
CA ILE A 4 -19.08 35.36 -16.74
C ILE A 4 -17.80 34.59 -17.11
N ALA A 5 -17.08 35.03 -18.15
CA ALA A 5 -15.79 34.45 -18.53
C ALA A 5 -14.73 34.60 -17.43
N ILE A 6 -14.66 35.76 -16.77
CA ILE A 6 -13.73 35.99 -15.64
C ILE A 6 -14.07 35.09 -14.45
N ILE A 7 -15.36 34.98 -14.10
CA ILE A 7 -15.80 34.10 -13.01
C ILE A 7 -15.49 32.64 -13.36
N ALA A 8 -15.76 32.20 -14.60
CA ALA A 8 -15.44 30.85 -15.05
C ALA A 8 -13.93 30.57 -15.00
N ALA A 9 -13.09 31.53 -15.38
CA ALA A 9 -11.63 31.40 -15.30
C ALA A 9 -11.14 31.32 -13.85
N ILE A 10 -11.67 32.15 -12.94
CA ILE A 10 -11.31 32.12 -11.51
C ILE A 10 -11.74 30.78 -10.89
N VAL A 11 -12.96 30.32 -11.17
CA VAL A 11 -13.44 29.01 -10.72
C VAL A 11 -12.56 27.90 -11.29
N GLY A 12 -12.19 27.97 -12.58
CA GLY A 12 -11.28 27.01 -13.21
C GLY A 12 -9.90 26.93 -12.52
N VAL A 13 -9.32 28.07 -12.13
CA VAL A 13 -8.04 28.12 -11.40
C VAL A 13 -8.16 27.62 -9.96
N LEU A 14 -9.25 27.95 -9.27
CA LEU A 14 -9.48 27.50 -7.88
C LEU A 14 -9.83 26.02 -7.78
N CYS A 15 -10.50 25.47 -8.80
CA CYS A 15 -10.86 24.06 -8.89
C CYS A 15 -9.82 23.20 -9.61
N ALA A 16 -8.72 23.78 -10.11
CA ALA A 16 -7.65 23.00 -10.70
C ALA A 16 -7.05 22.06 -9.64
N PRO A 17 -6.94 20.75 -9.93
CA PRO A 17 -6.36 19.80 -8.98
C PRO A 17 -4.91 20.20 -8.69
N ARG A 18 -4.59 20.36 -7.40
CA ARG A 18 -3.20 20.53 -6.96
C ARG A 18 -2.57 19.17 -6.77
N GLN A 19 -1.32 19.01 -7.20
CA GLN A 19 -0.54 17.83 -6.87
C GLN A 19 -0.39 17.74 -5.35
N ALA A 20 -0.88 16.65 -4.77
CA ALA A 20 -0.62 16.30 -3.39
C ALA A 20 0.59 15.36 -3.38
N LEU A 21 1.65 15.73 -2.65
CA LEU A 21 2.78 14.84 -2.38
C LEU A 21 2.39 13.85 -1.28
N ALA A 22 1.44 12.98 -1.60
CA ALA A 22 1.01 11.91 -0.71
C ALA A 22 1.90 10.68 -0.94
N TYR A 23 2.40 10.10 0.15
CA TYR A 23 3.18 8.87 0.14
C TYR A 23 2.52 7.89 1.11
N SER A 24 2.28 6.67 0.65
CA SER A 24 1.61 5.60 1.38
C SER A 24 1.90 4.27 0.71
N VAL A 25 1.48 3.16 1.31
CA VAL A 25 1.60 1.80 0.74
C VAL A 25 1.16 1.73 -0.73
N LEU A 26 0.03 2.36 -1.09
CA LEU A 26 -0.48 2.33 -2.47
C LEU A 26 0.37 3.13 -3.48
N ALA A 27 1.26 4.01 -3.00
CA ALA A 27 2.21 4.69 -3.87
C ALA A 27 3.21 3.71 -4.49
N HIS A 28 3.49 2.57 -3.83
CA HIS A 28 4.34 1.51 -4.39
C HIS A 28 3.68 0.85 -5.60
N GLU A 29 2.40 0.50 -5.51
CA GLU A 29 1.65 -0.05 -6.65
C GLU A 29 1.52 0.99 -7.78
N ALA A 30 1.30 2.27 -7.44
CA ALA A 30 1.27 3.34 -8.43
C ALA A 30 2.62 3.53 -9.15
N ASN A 31 3.74 3.26 -8.48
CA ASN A 31 5.05 3.26 -9.13
C ASN A 31 5.20 2.10 -10.12
N ILE A 32 4.69 0.91 -9.78
CA ILE A 32 4.63 -0.21 -10.73
C ILE A 32 3.86 0.20 -11.97
N ASP A 33 2.71 0.87 -11.79
CA ASP A 33 1.90 1.33 -12.92
C ASP A 33 2.60 2.35 -13.79
N ALA A 34 3.22 3.35 -13.18
CA ALA A 34 3.89 4.43 -13.88
C ALA A 34 5.13 3.96 -14.64
N LEU A 35 5.82 2.93 -14.12
CA LEU A 35 7.08 2.44 -14.68
C LEU A 35 6.92 1.18 -15.53
N TRP A 36 5.70 0.64 -15.64
CA TRP A 36 5.47 -0.65 -16.29
C TRP A 36 5.99 -0.69 -17.72
N ASP A 37 5.45 0.17 -18.59
CA ASP A 37 5.73 0.15 -20.03
C ASP A 37 7.14 0.66 -20.36
N THR A 38 7.69 1.54 -19.52
CA THR A 38 8.95 2.24 -19.79
C THR A 38 10.17 1.53 -19.21
N THR A 39 9.98 0.73 -18.16
CA THR A 39 11.08 0.17 -17.37
C THR A 39 10.86 -1.32 -17.06
N ILE A 40 9.78 -1.66 -16.37
CA ILE A 40 9.62 -3.01 -15.78
C ILE A 40 9.40 -4.07 -16.87
N ALA A 41 8.43 -3.88 -17.76
CA ALA A 41 8.17 -4.83 -18.86
C ALA A 41 9.38 -4.96 -19.81
N PRO A 42 10.08 -3.88 -20.21
CA PRO A 42 11.34 -3.99 -20.94
C PRO A 42 12.42 -4.80 -20.21
N MET A 43 12.56 -4.67 -18.89
CA MET A 43 13.52 -5.46 -18.10
C MET A 43 13.14 -6.94 -18.06
N LEU A 44 11.85 -7.27 -17.96
CA LEU A 44 11.35 -8.64 -18.02
C LEU A 44 11.68 -9.27 -19.38
N GLN A 45 11.34 -8.58 -20.47
CA GLN A 45 11.63 -9.05 -21.84
C GLN A 45 13.13 -9.21 -22.09
N ALA A 46 13.97 -8.32 -21.55
CA ALA A 46 15.41 -8.41 -21.70
C ALA A 46 16.01 -9.63 -21.01
N ARG A 47 15.49 -10.04 -19.85
CA ARG A 47 15.95 -11.23 -19.12
C ARG A 47 15.33 -12.53 -19.65
N PHE A 48 14.09 -12.46 -20.14
CA PHE A 48 13.35 -13.60 -20.69
C PHE A 48 12.90 -13.30 -22.12
N PRO A 49 13.79 -13.42 -23.13
CA PRO A 49 13.49 -13.05 -24.51
C PRO A 49 12.36 -13.86 -25.16
N GLU A 50 12.16 -15.10 -24.70
CA GLU A 50 11.12 -16.01 -25.19
C GLU A 50 9.75 -15.79 -24.53
N ALA A 51 9.67 -14.92 -23.52
CA ALA A 51 8.41 -14.63 -22.83
C ALA A 51 7.40 -14.00 -23.80
N THR A 52 6.18 -14.53 -23.77
CA THR A 52 5.06 -14.03 -24.55
C THR A 52 4.53 -12.73 -23.95
N ALA A 53 3.84 -11.94 -24.78
CA ALA A 53 3.18 -10.72 -24.31
C ALA A 53 2.16 -11.00 -23.18
N ALA A 54 1.53 -12.18 -23.19
CA ALA A 54 0.58 -12.58 -22.15
C ALA A 54 1.29 -12.84 -20.81
N GLU A 55 2.42 -13.56 -20.82
CA GLU A 55 3.23 -13.81 -19.62
C GLU A 55 3.79 -12.52 -19.04
N ILE A 56 4.25 -11.58 -19.88
CA ILE A 56 4.68 -10.25 -19.43
C ILE A 56 3.54 -9.54 -18.69
N VAL A 57 2.33 -9.53 -19.25
CA VAL A 57 1.16 -8.89 -18.62
C VAL A 57 0.79 -9.57 -17.30
N GLU A 58 0.84 -10.90 -17.24
CA GLU A 58 0.56 -11.67 -16.02
C GLU A 58 1.60 -11.39 -14.91
N ALA A 59 2.88 -11.31 -15.27
CA ALA A 59 3.98 -11.00 -14.37
C ALA A 59 3.80 -9.67 -13.61
N ARG A 60 2.98 -8.74 -14.13
CA ARG A 60 2.64 -7.49 -13.43
C ARG A 60 2.00 -7.72 -12.06
N ALA A 61 1.20 -8.78 -11.92
CA ALA A 61 0.60 -9.16 -10.65
C ALA A 61 1.67 -9.45 -9.58
N TYR A 62 2.76 -10.11 -9.98
CA TYR A 62 3.88 -10.42 -9.11
C TYR A 62 4.70 -9.19 -8.75
N ALA A 63 4.86 -8.24 -9.69
CA ALA A 63 5.46 -6.94 -9.38
C ALA A 63 4.67 -6.16 -8.32
N TYR A 64 3.33 -6.19 -8.35
CA TYR A 64 2.53 -5.63 -7.26
C TYR A 64 2.77 -6.35 -5.93
N GLY A 65 2.82 -7.69 -5.93
CA GLY A 65 3.13 -8.48 -4.73
C GLY A 65 4.51 -8.13 -4.15
N GLY A 66 5.51 -7.97 -5.03
CA GLY A 66 6.85 -7.58 -4.67
C GLY A 66 6.92 -6.18 -4.08
N CYS A 67 6.17 -5.23 -4.62
CA CYS A 67 6.24 -3.83 -4.16
C CYS A 67 5.61 -3.58 -2.79
N VAL A 68 4.94 -4.56 -2.20
CA VAL A 68 4.35 -4.48 -0.86
C VAL A 68 5.04 -5.39 0.17
N ILE A 69 6.01 -6.22 -0.24
CA ILE A 69 6.58 -7.25 0.64
C ILE A 69 7.24 -6.64 1.89
N GLN A 70 7.90 -5.49 1.72
CA GLN A 70 8.55 -4.79 2.83
C GLN A 70 7.55 -4.24 3.86
N ASP A 71 6.33 -3.89 3.47
CA ASP A 71 5.29 -3.37 4.38
C ASP A 71 4.53 -4.46 5.13
N LEU A 72 4.51 -5.68 4.59
CA LEU A 72 3.68 -6.77 5.12
C LEU A 72 4.03 -7.16 6.57
N GLY A 73 5.25 -6.90 7.04
CA GLY A 73 5.63 -7.15 8.43
C GLY A 73 4.92 -6.24 9.45
N TYR A 74 4.33 -5.12 9.03
CA TYR A 74 3.47 -4.27 9.88
C TYR A 74 2.00 -4.67 9.88
N TYR A 75 1.59 -5.66 9.07
CA TYR A 75 0.24 -6.19 9.04
C TYR A 75 0.04 -7.26 10.14
N PRO A 76 -1.21 -7.61 10.52
CA PRO A 76 -1.46 -8.65 11.50
C PRO A 76 -0.73 -9.95 11.15
N PHE A 77 -0.10 -10.56 12.17
CA PHE A 77 0.71 -11.78 12.03
C PHE A 77 2.03 -11.62 11.26
N GLY A 78 2.38 -10.40 10.83
CA GLY A 78 3.65 -10.07 10.18
C GLY A 78 4.83 -9.95 11.15
N SER A 79 6.04 -9.96 10.59
CA SER A 79 7.28 -9.74 11.33
C SER A 79 7.70 -8.27 11.27
N HIS A 80 7.47 -7.53 12.35
CA HIS A 80 8.00 -6.16 12.46
C HIS A 80 9.52 -6.10 12.31
N ALA A 81 10.24 -7.14 12.75
CA ALA A 81 11.69 -7.20 12.59
C ALA A 81 12.09 -7.22 11.12
N PHE A 82 11.37 -8.00 10.29
CA PHE A 82 11.60 -8.05 8.85
C PHE A 82 11.39 -6.68 8.20
N SER A 83 10.22 -6.06 8.39
CA SER A 83 9.94 -4.72 7.85
C SER A 83 10.92 -3.68 8.36
N ASN A 84 11.26 -3.68 9.64
CA ASN A 84 12.23 -2.73 10.20
C ASN A 84 13.60 -2.84 9.53
N LEU A 85 14.08 -4.05 9.25
CA LEU A 85 15.37 -4.26 8.58
C LEU A 85 15.33 -3.67 7.17
N LEU A 86 14.28 -3.97 6.41
CA LEU A 86 14.16 -3.52 5.03
C LEU A 86 13.91 -2.00 4.93
N HIS A 87 13.13 -1.44 5.85
CA HIS A 87 12.79 -0.02 5.86
C HIS A 87 13.81 0.89 6.51
N TYR A 88 14.66 0.41 7.42
CA TYR A 88 15.53 1.30 8.20
C TYR A 88 17.01 0.93 8.19
N VAL A 89 17.37 -0.32 7.88
CA VAL A 89 18.79 -0.68 7.64
C VAL A 89 19.12 -0.52 6.16
N ARG A 90 18.20 -0.93 5.26
CA ARG A 90 18.27 -0.61 3.82
C ARG A 90 19.57 -1.00 3.12
N THR A 91 20.19 -2.12 3.50
CA THR A 91 21.46 -2.57 2.89
C THR A 91 21.31 -2.87 1.39
N GLY A 92 20.09 -3.22 0.95
CA GLY A 92 19.83 -3.66 -0.41
C GLY A 92 20.06 -5.16 -0.62
N ASP A 93 20.61 -5.87 0.37
CA ASP A 93 20.94 -7.30 0.23
C ASP A 93 19.71 -8.15 -0.09
N PHE A 94 18.57 -7.83 0.51
CA PHE A 94 17.31 -8.55 0.27
C PHE A 94 16.87 -8.44 -1.19
N VAL A 95 16.84 -7.22 -1.76
CA VAL A 95 16.44 -7.02 -3.17
C VAL A 95 17.49 -7.57 -4.12
N HIS A 96 18.78 -7.51 -3.75
CA HIS A 96 19.86 -8.10 -4.52
C HIS A 96 19.71 -9.63 -4.60
N ALA A 97 19.44 -10.29 -3.47
CA ALA A 97 19.19 -11.73 -3.42
C ALA A 97 17.97 -12.11 -4.26
N LEU A 98 16.84 -11.40 -4.14
CA LEU A 98 15.64 -11.68 -4.95
C LEU A 98 15.94 -11.59 -6.47
N ILE A 99 16.70 -10.58 -6.89
CA ILE A 99 17.06 -10.40 -8.31
C ILE A 99 18.01 -11.51 -8.78
N GLY A 100 18.99 -11.87 -7.96
CA GLY A 100 19.97 -12.91 -8.27
C GLY A 100 19.34 -14.30 -8.36
N ASP A 101 18.43 -14.60 -7.43
CA ASP A 101 17.87 -15.94 -7.25
C ASP A 101 16.59 -16.18 -8.06
N ALA A 102 15.99 -15.16 -8.69
CA ALA A 102 14.80 -15.32 -9.52
C ALA A 102 15.04 -16.29 -10.70
N GLN A 103 14.25 -17.37 -10.73
CA GLN A 103 14.36 -18.47 -11.71
C GLN A 103 13.41 -18.29 -12.91
N ASP A 104 12.31 -17.55 -12.73
CA ASP A 104 11.32 -17.31 -13.78
C ASP A 104 10.89 -15.84 -13.85
N ILE A 105 10.02 -15.55 -14.81
CA ILE A 105 9.54 -14.19 -15.09
C ILE A 105 8.73 -13.61 -13.93
N ASP A 106 7.99 -14.44 -13.20
CA ASP A 106 7.11 -14.03 -12.11
C ASP A 106 7.94 -13.70 -10.87
N GLU A 107 8.90 -14.55 -10.52
CA GLU A 107 9.87 -14.30 -9.45
C GLU A 107 10.72 -13.06 -9.75
N TYR A 108 11.14 -12.86 -10.99
CA TYR A 108 11.89 -11.67 -11.37
C TYR A 108 11.02 -10.42 -11.33
N ALA A 109 9.75 -10.48 -11.75
CA ALA A 109 8.82 -9.37 -11.61
C ALA A 109 8.56 -9.02 -10.13
N PHE A 110 8.41 -10.03 -9.26
CA PHE A 110 8.34 -9.83 -7.82
C PHE A 110 9.60 -9.14 -7.28
N ALA A 111 10.79 -9.57 -7.71
CA ALA A 111 12.06 -8.96 -7.33
C ALA A 111 12.15 -7.48 -7.76
N LEU A 112 11.72 -7.17 -8.99
CA LEU A 112 11.66 -5.79 -9.50
C LEU A 112 10.64 -4.93 -8.75
N GLY A 113 9.51 -5.52 -8.34
CA GLY A 113 8.55 -4.87 -7.45
C GLY A 113 9.17 -4.49 -6.11
N ALA A 114 9.87 -5.43 -5.48
CA ALA A 114 10.57 -5.20 -4.22
C ALA A 114 11.70 -4.16 -4.36
N LEU A 115 12.42 -4.16 -5.48
CA LEU A 115 13.40 -3.11 -5.79
C LEU A 115 12.73 -1.74 -5.93
N GLY A 116 11.57 -1.68 -6.60
CA GLY A 116 10.78 -0.46 -6.74
C GLY A 116 10.39 0.12 -5.38
N HIS A 117 9.93 -0.72 -4.46
CA HIS A 117 9.65 -0.32 -3.07
C HIS A 117 10.90 0.23 -2.38
N TYR A 118 12.02 -0.51 -2.41
CA TYR A 118 13.29 -0.11 -1.80
C TYR A 118 13.76 1.27 -2.30
N ALA A 119 13.71 1.48 -3.62
CA ALA A 119 14.11 2.75 -4.24
C ALA A 119 13.15 3.89 -3.87
N ALA A 120 11.84 3.62 -3.88
CA ALA A 120 10.83 4.61 -3.52
C ALA A 120 11.01 5.10 -2.08
N ASP A 121 11.21 4.20 -1.13
CA ASP A 121 11.30 4.54 0.29
C ASP A 121 12.55 5.33 0.69
N ASN A 122 13.60 5.26 -0.13
CA ASN A 122 14.77 6.10 0.02
C ASN A 122 14.46 7.59 -0.16
N SER A 123 13.46 7.93 -0.96
CA SER A 123 13.05 9.32 -1.22
C SER A 123 11.69 9.67 -0.61
N GLY A 124 10.75 8.73 -0.62
CA GLY A 124 9.37 8.88 -0.16
C GLY A 124 9.25 9.15 1.35
N HIS A 125 10.03 8.46 2.19
CA HIS A 125 10.01 8.72 3.63
C HIS A 125 10.46 10.15 3.98
N PRO A 126 11.64 10.63 3.52
CA PRO A 126 12.04 12.02 3.77
C PRO A 126 11.08 13.07 3.21
N MET A 127 10.54 12.85 2.00
CA MET A 127 9.76 13.86 1.29
C MET A 127 8.28 13.87 1.67
N GLY A 128 7.70 12.71 1.95
CA GLY A 128 6.30 12.50 2.28
C GLY A 128 6.09 12.26 3.76
N VAL A 129 6.38 11.04 4.22
CA VAL A 129 5.94 10.57 5.55
C VAL A 129 6.55 11.40 6.69
N ASN A 130 7.86 11.67 6.65
CA ASN A 130 8.54 12.42 7.71
C ASN A 130 7.98 13.85 7.85
N ARG A 131 7.47 14.44 6.77
CA ARG A 131 6.82 15.76 6.78
C ARG A 131 5.35 15.70 7.15
N ALA A 132 4.66 14.60 6.83
CA ALA A 132 3.26 14.41 7.16
C ALA A 132 3.02 14.10 8.65
N VAL A 133 3.92 13.37 9.31
CA VAL A 133 3.82 13.05 10.75
C VAL A 133 3.64 14.31 11.63
N PRO A 134 4.48 15.35 11.59
CA PRO A 134 4.30 16.54 12.43
C PRO A 134 3.05 17.37 12.07
N LEU A 135 2.50 17.23 10.85
CA LEU A 135 1.22 17.86 10.49
C LEU A 135 0.03 17.18 11.19
N MET A 136 0.09 15.85 11.35
CA MET A 136 -0.96 15.07 11.99
C MET A 136 -0.82 15.01 13.53
N TYR A 137 0.39 15.21 14.06
CA TYR A 137 0.69 15.07 15.48
C TYR A 137 1.40 16.33 16.03
N PRO A 138 0.65 17.36 16.48
CA PRO A 138 1.22 18.64 16.92
C PRO A 138 2.23 18.55 18.08
N LYS A 139 2.08 17.56 18.97
CA LYS A 139 3.05 17.32 20.05
C LYS A 139 4.42 16.91 19.51
N LEU A 140 4.46 16.03 18.51
CA LEU A 140 5.70 15.62 17.85
C LEU A 140 6.31 16.77 17.05
N LYS A 141 5.47 17.65 16.47
CA LYS A 141 5.95 18.88 15.83
C LYS A 141 6.63 19.83 16.82
N ALA A 142 6.06 19.98 18.02
CA ALA A 142 6.65 20.82 19.06
C ALA A 142 7.98 20.26 19.57
N GLU A 143 8.13 18.93 19.58
CA GLU A 143 9.33 18.25 20.09
C GLU A 143 10.45 18.12 19.06
N PHE A 144 10.12 17.75 17.81
CA PHE A 144 11.10 17.39 16.78
C PHE A 144 11.09 18.32 15.55
N GLY A 145 10.17 19.29 15.49
CA GLY A 145 10.08 20.27 14.41
C GLY A 145 9.28 19.79 13.19
N SER A 146 9.67 20.24 12.00
CA SER A 146 8.92 20.06 10.75
C SER A 146 9.15 18.71 10.05
N ALA A 147 10.03 17.87 10.58
CA ALA A 147 10.27 16.53 10.08
C ALA A 147 10.44 15.58 11.27
N VAL A 148 9.67 14.49 11.26
CA VAL A 148 9.73 13.45 12.31
C VAL A 148 10.04 12.12 11.64
N THR A 149 11.20 11.55 11.95
CA THR A 149 11.64 10.27 11.39
C THR A 149 11.00 9.09 12.11
N TYR A 150 11.10 7.90 11.51
CA TYR A 150 10.64 6.68 12.17
C TYR A 150 11.34 6.45 13.50
N GLY A 151 12.65 6.68 13.59
CA GLY A 151 13.42 6.51 14.83
C GLY A 151 12.92 7.39 15.99
N GLN A 152 12.28 8.53 15.68
CA GLN A 152 11.69 9.42 16.69
C GLN A 152 10.28 8.99 17.09
N ALA A 153 9.46 8.49 16.16
CA ALA A 153 8.07 8.13 16.43
C ALA A 153 7.56 6.91 15.64
N PRO A 154 8.07 5.69 15.88
CA PRO A 154 7.83 4.52 15.03
C PRO A 154 6.35 4.23 14.78
N LYS A 155 5.56 4.19 15.85
CA LYS A 155 4.12 3.91 15.77
C LYS A 155 3.36 4.98 14.99
N LYS A 156 3.73 6.25 15.12
CA LYS A 156 3.03 7.35 14.43
C LYS A 156 3.41 7.40 12.96
N HIS A 157 4.66 7.07 12.67
CA HIS A 157 5.20 6.97 11.33
C HIS A 157 4.45 5.93 10.50
N VAL A 158 4.35 4.68 11.00
CA VAL A 158 3.56 3.61 10.34
C VAL A 158 2.09 3.99 10.15
N LEU A 159 1.47 4.69 11.10
CA LEU A 159 0.07 5.12 10.97
C LEU A 159 -0.15 6.16 9.86
N VAL A 160 0.87 6.96 9.53
CA VAL A 160 0.79 7.96 8.45
C VAL A 160 1.00 7.33 7.09
N GLU A 161 1.92 6.39 6.99
CA GLU A 161 2.22 5.63 5.77
C GLU A 161 1.12 4.61 5.42
N SER A 162 0.57 3.95 6.44
CA SER A 162 -0.44 2.91 6.33
C SER A 162 -1.76 3.30 7.01
N PRO A 163 -2.44 4.38 6.57
CA PRO A 163 -3.61 4.93 7.25
C PRO A 163 -4.85 4.02 7.19
N SER A 164 -4.80 2.87 6.52
CA SER A 164 -5.82 1.81 6.62
C SER A 164 -6.05 1.35 8.06
N THR A 165 -5.02 1.43 8.91
CA THR A 165 -5.11 1.22 10.37
C THR A 165 -5.84 2.37 11.11
N TRP A 166 -5.82 3.59 10.57
CA TRP A 166 -6.58 4.74 11.09
C TRP A 166 -8.09 4.54 10.96
N CYS A 167 -8.54 3.87 9.90
CA CYS A 167 -9.96 3.57 9.69
C CYS A 167 -10.54 2.59 10.73
N ARG A 168 -9.70 1.75 11.36
CA ARG A 168 -10.12 0.81 12.43
C ARG A 168 -9.88 1.31 13.86
N SER A 169 -9.08 2.36 14.05
CA SER A 169 -8.74 2.88 15.39
C SER A 169 -9.59 4.09 15.83
N ARG A 170 -10.59 4.51 15.03
CA ARG A 170 -11.58 5.49 15.50
C ARG A 170 -12.44 4.85 16.61
N PRO A 171 -12.64 5.50 17.77
CA PRO A 171 -13.55 5.01 18.79
C PRO A 171 -14.94 4.74 18.19
N ALA A 172 -15.59 3.64 18.58
CA ALA A 172 -16.85 3.14 18.03
C ALA A 172 -18.06 4.12 18.06
N ARG A 173 -17.87 5.35 18.53
CA ARG A 173 -18.93 6.32 18.84
C ARG A 173 -19.55 7.01 17.61
N THR A 174 -19.04 6.83 16.40
CA THR A 174 -19.64 7.43 15.19
C THR A 174 -20.32 6.44 14.24
N ARG A 175 -20.39 5.14 14.58
CA ARG A 175 -21.03 4.13 13.72
C ARG A 175 -22.54 3.96 14.02
N ARG A 176 -23.31 5.05 13.94
CA ARG A 176 -24.78 4.98 13.83
C ARG A 176 -25.31 6.05 12.88
N ARG A 177 -25.15 5.80 11.58
CA ARG A 177 -26.20 6.10 10.59
C ARG A 177 -26.40 4.85 9.75
N ARG A 178 -27.25 3.95 10.26
CA ARG A 178 -27.82 2.85 9.49
C ARG A 178 -28.75 3.49 8.47
N ILE A 179 -28.43 3.37 7.19
CA ILE A 179 -29.36 3.64 6.10
C ILE A 179 -30.47 2.60 6.23
N THR A 180 -31.65 3.03 6.66
CA THR A 180 -32.87 2.24 6.61
C THR A 180 -33.37 2.23 5.17
N ALA A 181 -33.01 1.19 4.43
CA ALA A 181 -33.73 0.84 3.21
C ALA A 181 -34.99 0.06 3.60
N THR A 182 -36.11 0.54 3.09
CA THR A 182 -37.48 0.09 3.30
C THR A 182 -37.68 -1.39 2.99
N SER A 183 -38.53 -1.99 3.80
CA SER A 183 -39.04 -3.36 3.76
C SER A 183 -39.66 -3.74 2.41
N GLY A 184 -39.19 -4.85 1.84
CA GLY A 184 -39.89 -5.64 0.84
C GLY A 184 -39.90 -7.11 1.27
N SER A 185 -41.08 -7.62 1.58
CA SER A 185 -41.32 -8.98 2.06
C SER A 185 -41.02 -10.01 0.98
N ARG A 186 -40.34 -11.11 1.37
CA ARG A 186 -40.68 -12.45 0.87
C ARG A 186 -40.12 -13.53 1.78
N SER A 187 -40.89 -14.59 1.85
CA SER A 187 -40.98 -15.53 2.94
C SER A 187 -40.20 -16.83 2.67
N ARG A 188 -39.94 -17.52 3.79
CA ARG A 188 -39.97 -18.97 3.97
C ARG A 188 -38.80 -19.81 3.43
N ASN A 189 -38.13 -20.38 4.43
CA ASN A 189 -37.98 -21.83 4.68
C ASN A 189 -36.61 -22.43 4.34
N ARG A 190 -35.85 -22.79 5.37
CA ARG A 190 -35.11 -24.06 5.49
C ARG A 190 -34.62 -24.23 6.94
N ARG A 191 -35.22 -25.20 7.63
CA ARG A 191 -34.63 -25.83 8.82
C ARG A 191 -33.51 -26.75 8.33
N SER A 192 -32.33 -26.64 8.92
CA SER A 192 -31.27 -27.65 8.79
C SER A 192 -30.80 -28.00 10.20
N SER A 193 -31.17 -29.20 10.61
CA SER A 193 -30.67 -29.93 11.77
C SER A 193 -29.20 -30.32 11.54
N ALA A 194 -28.35 -30.09 12.54
CA ALA A 194 -26.99 -30.61 12.60
C ALA A 194 -26.98 -32.11 12.94
N PRO A 195 -25.96 -32.86 12.51
CA PRO A 195 -25.56 -34.08 13.18
C PRO A 195 -24.19 -33.95 13.87
N SER A 196 -24.17 -34.57 15.04
CA SER A 196 -23.12 -34.79 16.03
C SER A 196 -21.89 -35.57 15.54
N ALA A 197 -20.73 -35.24 16.10
CA ALA A 197 -19.46 -35.97 15.94
C ALA A 197 -19.43 -37.29 16.73
N PRO A 198 -18.69 -38.33 16.26
CA PRO A 198 -18.42 -39.55 17.03
C PRO A 198 -17.04 -39.52 17.74
N PRO A 199 -16.80 -40.42 18.71
CA PRO A 199 -15.79 -40.24 19.75
C PRO A 199 -14.41 -40.83 19.44
N THR A 200 -13.45 -40.34 20.21
CA THR A 200 -12.07 -40.79 20.39
C THR A 200 -11.94 -42.28 20.70
N ALA A 201 -10.94 -42.93 20.11
CA ALA A 201 -10.37 -44.18 20.58
C ALA A 201 -8.84 -44.08 20.63
N SER A 202 -8.29 -44.41 21.78
CA SER A 202 -6.87 -44.51 22.12
C SER A 202 -6.23 -45.78 21.58
N ARG A 203 -4.98 -45.66 21.13
CA ARG A 203 -3.86 -46.58 21.40
C ARG A 203 -2.55 -45.87 21.09
#